data_AF-A0AAV3Y0Z3-F1
#
_entry.id   AF-A0AAV3Y0Z3-F1
#
_cell.length_a   1.000
_cell.length_b   1.000
_cell.length_c   1.000
_cell.angle_alpha   90.00
_cell.angle_beta   90.00
_cell.angle_gamma   90.00
#
_symmetry.space_group_name_H-M   'P 1'
#
loop_
_entity.id
_entity.type
_entity.pdbx_description
1 polymer ?
#
loop_
_entity_poly.entity_id
_entity_poly.type
_entity_poly.pdbx_seq_one_letter_code
_entity_poly.pdbx_strand_id
1 'polypeptide(L)'
;MAAVVKTKTKPACKYGSKCYRRNAQHLRDYSHPEAEKQDDNSGNAMAKANSDVESNTTGKQKRTIQDFFSPSHKNTEAASKQEETPPTKKPKTSTETSPQGEGELAKGGTRESPSQEEQDESLEQEEDAEKEAPVYPDDVRQCIKETFLVEMPEDFYQFWDFCQGCNKLDPSSALRKSLGLRLGGPFDILSGRHKKVLKNKRGKYPNFLLHHRFYYDPPEFQTVLIADDDSKFHIGYFRDDPSEMPVFLASNSPGPTSSSKGKIFQYGDNIFAAVHTYATLKVKSEKGDKKKLMEQVIQSIEREAKKLQLSLERVTKSMKKREKKVNCPTFHEAGMVVPVDANDVGYRPVPESPRRIAVGTLLHASD
;
A
#
# COMPACT_ATOMS: atom_id res chain seq x y z
N MET A 1 -63.09 33.86 25.97
CA MET A 1 -61.96 33.16 25.30
C MET A 1 -61.21 32.35 26.34
N ALA A 2 -60.65 31.20 25.97
CA ALA A 2 -59.66 30.47 26.77
C ALA A 2 -58.65 29.83 25.80
N ALA A 3 -57.35 30.11 25.97
CA ALA A 3 -56.32 29.65 25.05
C ALA A 3 -55.76 28.29 25.48
N VAL A 4 -55.95 27.26 24.66
CA VAL A 4 -55.40 25.92 24.92
C VAL A 4 -53.90 25.91 24.59
N VAL A 5 -53.06 26.02 25.61
CA VAL A 5 -51.60 25.93 25.48
C VAL A 5 -51.21 24.48 25.17
N LYS A 6 -51.04 24.16 23.89
CA LYS A 6 -50.48 22.87 23.45
C LYS A 6 -48.98 22.80 23.74
N THR A 7 -48.61 22.16 24.84
CA THR A 7 -47.22 21.78 25.12
C THR A 7 -46.74 20.77 24.07
N LYS A 8 -45.76 21.15 23.25
CA LYS A 8 -45.11 20.23 22.30
C LYS A 8 -44.19 19.27 23.06
N THR A 9 -44.68 18.07 23.36
CA THR A 9 -43.84 16.96 23.83
C THR A 9 -42.83 16.56 22.75
N LYS A 10 -41.53 16.59 23.08
CA LYS A 10 -40.47 16.17 22.15
C LYS A 10 -40.48 14.64 21.98
N PRO A 11 -40.35 14.11 20.75
CA PRO A 11 -40.19 12.67 20.54
C PRO A 11 -38.99 12.12 21.34
N ALA A 12 -39.12 10.90 21.87
CA ALA A 12 -38.05 10.25 22.61
C ALA A 12 -36.88 9.90 21.67
N CYS A 13 -35.64 10.08 22.15
CA CYS A 13 -34.48 9.63 21.41
C CYS A 13 -34.43 8.09 21.36
N LYS A 14 -34.19 7.50 20.18
CA LYS A 14 -33.97 6.05 19.99
C LYS A 14 -32.91 5.45 20.93
N TYR A 15 -31.98 6.26 21.42
CA TYR A 15 -30.88 5.83 22.30
C TYR A 15 -31.09 6.20 23.79
N GLY A 16 -32.20 6.87 24.14
CA GLY A 16 -32.50 7.28 25.52
C GLY A 16 -31.35 8.02 26.21
N SER A 17 -31.14 7.76 27.50
CA SER A 17 -29.99 8.24 28.28
C SER A 17 -28.62 7.83 27.73
N LYS A 18 -28.54 6.78 26.90
CA LYS A 18 -27.31 6.32 26.22
C LYS A 18 -26.99 7.09 24.93
N CYS A 19 -27.66 8.21 24.65
CA CYS A 19 -27.41 8.97 23.42
C CYS A 19 -26.08 9.75 23.44
N TYR A 20 -25.16 9.37 22.56
CA TYR A 20 -23.88 10.04 22.32
C TYR A 20 -23.97 11.36 21.51
N ARG A 21 -25.17 11.84 21.17
CA ARG A 21 -25.39 13.10 20.41
C ARG A 21 -25.79 14.22 21.37
N ARG A 22 -24.86 15.16 21.60
CA ARG A 22 -25.02 16.28 22.56
C ARG A 22 -25.07 17.67 21.92
N ASN A 23 -25.22 17.78 20.58
CA ASN A 23 -25.31 19.09 19.94
C ASN A 23 -26.65 19.78 20.25
N ALA A 24 -26.65 21.12 20.24
CA ALA A 24 -27.78 21.92 20.73
C ALA A 24 -29.10 21.66 20.00
N GLN A 25 -29.05 21.26 18.73
CA GLN A 25 -30.24 20.93 17.93
C GLN A 25 -30.85 19.58 18.32
N HIS A 26 -30.05 18.51 18.47
CA HIS A 26 -30.57 17.22 18.95
C HIS A 26 -31.21 17.32 20.34
N LEU A 27 -30.69 18.17 21.22
CA LEU A 27 -31.27 18.47 22.54
C LEU A 27 -32.52 19.37 22.48
N ARG A 28 -32.71 20.15 21.41
CA ARG A 28 -33.98 20.86 21.13
C ARG A 28 -35.03 19.89 20.61
N ASP A 29 -34.65 18.95 19.77
CA ASP A 29 -35.60 18.13 19.00
C ASP A 29 -36.02 16.83 19.71
N TYR A 30 -35.16 16.22 20.55
CA TYR A 30 -35.42 14.92 21.19
C TYR A 30 -35.41 14.97 22.74
N SER A 31 -36.29 14.18 23.37
CA SER A 31 -36.30 13.93 24.81
C SER A 31 -35.44 12.72 25.20
N HIS A 32 -34.84 12.79 26.38
CA HIS A 32 -33.88 11.82 26.91
C HIS A 32 -34.23 11.49 28.37
N PRO A 33 -35.33 10.76 28.64
CA PRO A 33 -35.63 10.32 29.99
C PRO A 33 -34.55 9.37 30.51
N GLU A 34 -34.22 9.51 31.79
CA GLU A 34 -33.39 8.53 32.50
C GLU A 34 -34.24 7.31 32.86
N ALA A 35 -33.62 6.13 32.89
CA ALA A 35 -34.26 4.91 33.38
C ALA A 35 -34.00 4.81 34.88
N GLU A 36 -35.08 4.72 35.67
CA GLU A 36 -34.98 4.47 37.10
C GLU A 36 -34.33 3.10 37.35
N LYS A 37 -33.48 3.02 38.38
CA LYS A 37 -32.77 1.79 38.71
C LYS A 37 -33.71 0.79 39.37
N GLN A 38 -33.68 -0.45 38.88
CA GLN A 38 -34.05 -1.61 39.68
C GLN A 38 -32.76 -2.40 39.93
N ASP A 39 -32.41 -2.55 41.20
CA ASP A 39 -31.29 -3.39 41.64
C ASP A 39 -31.76 -4.83 41.68
N ASP A 40 -31.05 -5.74 41.01
CA ASP A 40 -31.20 -7.18 41.24
C ASP A 40 -29.82 -7.84 41.28
N ASN A 41 -29.55 -8.55 42.36
CA ASN A 41 -28.22 -9.06 42.72
C ASN A 41 -28.19 -10.58 42.55
N SER A 42 -27.33 -11.08 41.66
CA SER A 42 -27.01 -12.52 41.56
C SER A 42 -25.63 -12.71 40.93
N GLY A 43 -24.59 -12.69 41.76
CA GLY A 43 -23.26 -13.12 41.36
C GLY A 43 -23.16 -14.65 41.28
N ASN A 44 -22.38 -15.16 40.32
CA ASN A 44 -21.84 -16.51 40.37
C ASN A 44 -20.42 -16.51 39.79
N ALA A 45 -19.52 -17.33 40.34
CA ALA A 45 -18.09 -17.24 40.09
C ALA A 45 -17.50 -18.58 39.61
N MET A 46 -16.62 -18.55 38.60
CA MET A 46 -15.80 -19.73 38.31
C MET A 46 -14.44 -19.39 37.66
N ALA A 47 -13.41 -20.07 38.19
CA ALA A 47 -12.12 -20.45 37.61
C ALA A 47 -11.41 -19.56 36.56
N LYS A 48 -10.17 -19.16 36.89
CA LYS A 48 -9.11 -18.92 35.90
C LYS A 48 -8.50 -20.24 35.45
N ALA A 49 -8.13 -20.33 34.16
CA ALA A 49 -7.06 -21.22 33.69
C ALA A 49 -6.39 -20.58 32.46
N ASN A 50 -5.06 -20.39 32.53
CA ASN A 50 -4.23 -20.05 31.37
C ASN A 50 -3.45 -21.29 30.94
N SER A 51 -3.20 -21.44 29.64
CA SER A 51 -2.18 -22.34 29.11
C SER A 51 -1.67 -21.80 27.78
N ASP A 52 -0.44 -21.32 27.76
CA ASP A 52 0.23 -20.81 26.57
C ASP A 52 0.61 -21.94 25.60
N VAL A 53 0.41 -21.74 24.30
CA VAL A 53 0.98 -22.60 23.24
C VAL A 53 1.47 -21.72 22.10
N GLU A 54 2.78 -21.59 21.96
CA GLU A 54 3.41 -21.00 20.78
C GLU A 54 3.33 -21.98 19.60
N SER A 55 2.75 -21.56 18.47
CA SER A 55 2.70 -22.38 17.24
C SER A 55 3.61 -21.78 16.16
N ASN A 56 4.85 -22.27 16.11
CA ASN A 56 5.88 -21.83 15.15
C ASN A 56 5.63 -22.43 13.74
N THR A 57 5.02 -21.67 12.84
CA THR A 57 4.72 -22.11 11.46
C THR A 57 5.69 -21.51 10.43
N THR A 58 6.51 -22.35 9.81
CA THR A 58 7.52 -21.94 8.82
C THR A 58 7.01 -21.95 7.37
N GLY A 59 7.41 -20.91 6.62
CA GLY A 59 7.81 -21.07 5.22
C GLY A 59 6.77 -21.44 4.14
N LYS A 60 5.85 -20.51 3.81
CA LYS A 60 5.32 -20.39 2.43
C LYS A 60 5.34 -18.92 1.99
N GLN A 61 6.18 -18.58 1.02
CA GLN A 61 6.19 -17.24 0.42
C GLN A 61 4.88 -16.98 -0.31
N LYS A 62 4.05 -16.05 0.22
CA LYS A 62 2.91 -15.50 -0.52
C LYS A 62 3.44 -14.72 -1.72
N ARG A 63 3.19 -15.23 -2.92
CA ARG A 63 3.47 -14.52 -4.18
C ARG A 63 2.62 -13.27 -4.28
N THR A 64 3.16 -12.22 -4.88
CA THR A 64 2.53 -10.89 -4.96
C THR A 64 2.26 -10.50 -6.41
N ILE A 65 1.51 -9.43 -6.63
CA ILE A 65 1.33 -8.85 -7.96
C ILE A 65 2.65 -8.45 -8.63
N GLN A 66 3.71 -8.15 -7.87
CA GLN A 66 5.04 -7.80 -8.40
C GLN A 66 5.68 -8.95 -9.21
N ASP A 67 5.28 -10.20 -8.94
CA ASP A 67 5.75 -11.39 -9.67
C ASP A 67 5.27 -11.40 -11.14
N PHE A 68 4.22 -10.63 -11.49
CA PHE A 68 3.71 -10.50 -12.87
C PHE A 68 4.47 -9.47 -13.71
N PHE A 69 5.27 -8.60 -13.08
CA PHE A 69 5.97 -7.48 -13.73
C PHE A 69 7.50 -7.60 -13.69
N SER A 70 8.02 -8.68 -13.09
CA SER A 70 9.45 -8.94 -12.94
C SER A 70 10.05 -9.55 -14.22
N PRO A 71 11.21 -9.07 -14.72
CA PRO A 71 11.88 -9.69 -15.87
C PRO A 71 12.32 -11.13 -15.57
N SER A 72 11.85 -12.09 -16.37
CA SER A 72 12.31 -13.48 -16.27
C SER A 72 13.73 -13.62 -16.82
N HIS A 73 14.74 -13.52 -15.94
CA HIS A 73 16.12 -13.85 -16.26
C HIS A 73 16.29 -15.36 -16.49
N LYS A 74 16.08 -15.79 -17.74
CA LYS A 74 16.57 -17.05 -18.28
C LYS A 74 17.37 -16.79 -19.56
N ASN A 75 18.67 -16.54 -19.38
CA ASN A 75 19.67 -16.72 -20.43
C ASN A 75 20.79 -17.59 -19.83
N THR A 76 20.77 -18.88 -20.14
CA THR A 76 21.91 -19.79 -19.99
C THR A 76 22.49 -20.01 -21.38
N GLU A 77 23.77 -19.75 -21.57
CA GLU A 77 24.43 -19.84 -22.87
C GLU A 77 24.74 -21.29 -23.26
N ALA A 78 24.15 -21.74 -24.37
CA ALA A 78 24.59 -22.88 -25.19
C ALA A 78 23.91 -22.73 -26.57
N ALA A 79 24.53 -22.08 -27.55
CA ALA A 79 25.65 -22.54 -28.39
C ALA A 79 25.20 -23.55 -29.48
N SER A 80 25.47 -23.22 -30.75
CA SER A 80 25.33 -24.14 -31.87
C SER A 80 26.35 -23.86 -32.98
N LYS A 81 27.17 -24.87 -33.30
CA LYS A 81 27.69 -25.21 -34.65
C LYS A 81 28.50 -26.50 -34.60
N GLN A 82 28.60 -27.18 -35.74
CA GLN A 82 29.32 -28.44 -35.94
C GLN A 82 30.85 -28.17 -36.17
N GLU A 83 31.76 -29.12 -36.38
CA GLU A 83 31.65 -30.55 -36.75
C GLU A 83 32.93 -31.36 -36.37
N GLU A 84 32.82 -32.69 -36.32
CA GLU A 84 33.82 -33.79 -36.43
C GLU A 84 35.36 -33.62 -36.17
N THR A 85 35.84 -34.22 -35.05
CA THR A 85 36.81 -35.36 -34.89
C THR A 85 38.15 -35.50 -35.70
N PRO A 86 39.12 -36.42 -35.37
CA PRO A 86 39.43 -37.21 -34.14
C PRO A 86 40.95 -37.08 -33.71
N PRO A 87 41.73 -38.13 -33.31
CA PRO A 87 41.91 -38.59 -31.91
C PRO A 87 43.39 -38.73 -31.41
N THR A 88 43.63 -39.02 -30.12
CA THR A 88 44.38 -40.24 -29.65
C THR A 88 44.66 -40.38 -28.12
N LYS A 89 44.75 -41.64 -27.66
CA LYS A 89 45.62 -42.22 -26.58
C LYS A 89 45.50 -41.84 -25.07
N LYS A 90 44.74 -42.69 -24.36
CA LYS A 90 44.99 -43.40 -23.05
C LYS A 90 46.48 -43.66 -22.65
N PRO A 91 46.82 -44.16 -21.42
CA PRO A 91 46.08 -44.26 -20.11
C PRO A 91 46.95 -44.13 -18.78
N LYS A 92 46.33 -44.47 -17.61
CA LYS A 92 46.92 -44.88 -16.29
C LYS A 92 47.57 -43.76 -15.44
N THR A 93 47.51 -43.73 -14.09
CA THR A 93 46.90 -44.59 -13.01
C THR A 93 46.41 -43.66 -11.86
N SER A 94 45.99 -44.00 -10.62
CA SER A 94 46.01 -45.20 -9.71
C SER A 94 44.84 -45.08 -8.70
N THR A 95 44.37 -46.14 -7.99
CA THR A 95 44.71 -46.53 -6.59
C THR A 95 45.11 -45.37 -5.64
N GLU A 96 44.51 -45.18 -4.45
CA GLU A 96 43.81 -46.06 -3.48
C GLU A 96 42.68 -45.29 -2.72
N THR A 97 41.71 -45.81 -1.95
CA THR A 97 41.10 -47.16 -1.69
C THR A 97 39.79 -46.95 -0.84
N SER A 98 39.11 -47.98 -0.32
CA SER A 98 37.89 -47.92 0.55
C SER A 98 38.00 -48.98 1.69
N PRO A 99 37.08 -49.14 2.69
CA PRO A 99 35.74 -49.73 2.45
C PRO A 99 34.58 -49.45 3.47
N GLN A 100 33.36 -49.88 3.09
CA GLN A 100 32.25 -50.47 3.91
C GLN A 100 31.61 -49.69 5.09
N GLY A 101 30.32 -49.89 5.44
CA GLY A 101 29.22 -50.73 4.88
C GLY A 101 27.84 -50.06 5.15
N GLU A 102 26.76 -50.31 4.39
CA GLU A 102 25.86 -51.50 4.43
C GLU A 102 24.96 -51.55 5.70
N GLY A 103 23.62 -51.63 5.65
CA GLY A 103 22.71 -51.60 4.49
C GLY A 103 21.19 -51.68 4.83
N GLU A 104 20.37 -51.48 3.78
CA GLU A 104 19.00 -51.98 3.45
C GLU A 104 17.77 -52.11 4.42
N LEU A 105 16.61 -51.77 3.81
CA LEU A 105 15.24 -52.39 3.88
C LEU A 105 14.19 -52.12 5.00
N ALA A 106 13.27 -51.19 4.66
CA ALA A 106 11.84 -51.44 4.36
C ALA A 106 10.74 -51.70 5.42
N LYS A 107 9.49 -51.47 4.95
CA LYS A 107 8.16 -51.57 5.60
C LYS A 107 7.88 -50.46 6.65
N GLY A 108 6.67 -49.94 6.80
CA GLY A 108 5.41 -50.18 6.06
C GLY A 108 4.22 -50.33 7.02
N GLY A 109 3.27 -49.39 6.99
CA GLY A 109 2.10 -49.43 7.88
C GLY A 109 1.11 -48.29 7.67
N THR A 110 -0.01 -48.59 7.02
CA THR A 110 -1.16 -47.68 6.85
C THR A 110 -2.05 -47.72 8.10
N ARG A 111 -2.58 -46.58 8.55
CA ARG A 111 -3.80 -46.48 9.36
C ARG A 111 -4.57 -45.22 8.98
N GLU A 112 -5.90 -45.30 9.09
CA GLU A 112 -6.83 -44.33 8.52
C GLU A 112 -7.66 -43.62 9.61
N SER A 113 -7.96 -42.33 9.38
CA SER A 113 -9.14 -41.61 9.89
C SER A 113 -9.26 -41.38 11.42
N PRO A 114 -10.17 -40.49 11.90
CA PRO A 114 -11.22 -39.76 11.17
C PRO A 114 -11.14 -38.22 11.20
N SER A 115 -12.20 -37.63 10.64
CA SER A 115 -12.48 -36.25 10.24
C SER A 115 -12.92 -35.27 11.34
N GLN A 116 -13.30 -34.06 10.90
CA GLN A 116 -14.00 -32.95 11.58
C GLN A 116 -13.07 -31.90 12.24
N GLU A 117 -13.22 -30.58 12.00
CA GLU A 117 -14.20 -29.87 11.16
C GLU A 117 -13.62 -28.53 10.66
N GLU A 118 -13.69 -28.23 9.35
CA GLU A 118 -13.43 -26.90 8.79
C GLU A 118 -14.76 -26.26 8.35
N GLN A 119 -15.22 -25.25 9.10
CA GLN A 119 -16.31 -24.36 8.70
C GLN A 119 -16.02 -22.94 9.20
N ASP A 120 -15.49 -22.08 8.31
CA ASP A 120 -16.10 -20.80 7.91
C ASP A 120 -15.13 -19.95 7.06
N GLU A 121 -15.04 -20.26 5.76
CA GLU A 121 -14.72 -19.26 4.72
C GLU A 121 -15.72 -19.44 3.57
N SER A 122 -16.92 -18.88 3.74
CA SER A 122 -17.90 -18.68 2.68
C SER A 122 -18.15 -17.18 2.49
N LEU A 123 -18.58 -16.77 1.28
CA LEU A 123 -18.41 -15.40 0.74
C LEU A 123 -16.91 -15.11 0.47
N GLU A 124 -16.40 -15.01 -0.77
CA GLU A 124 -17.02 -14.71 -2.06
C GLU A 124 -16.68 -15.79 -3.11
N GLN A 125 -17.68 -16.40 -3.75
CA GLN A 125 -17.49 -17.33 -4.89
C GLN A 125 -18.42 -17.01 -6.08
N GLU A 126 -18.48 -15.73 -6.48
CA GLU A 126 -19.08 -15.17 -7.70
C GLU A 126 -18.25 -13.91 -8.08
N GLU A 127 -18.01 -13.52 -9.33
CA GLU A 127 -17.97 -14.26 -10.62
C GLU A 127 -16.57 -14.10 -11.22
N ASP A 128 -15.96 -15.14 -11.82
CA ASP A 128 -14.63 -14.97 -12.48
C ASP A 128 -14.16 -16.04 -13.48
N ALA A 129 -14.90 -17.14 -13.71
CA ALA A 129 -14.38 -18.26 -14.51
C ALA A 129 -14.13 -17.91 -15.99
N GLU A 130 -14.99 -17.08 -16.58
CA GLU A 130 -15.03 -16.82 -18.04
C GLU A 130 -14.70 -15.37 -18.44
N LYS A 131 -14.07 -14.58 -17.57
CA LYS A 131 -13.61 -13.24 -18.00
C LYS A 131 -12.56 -13.36 -19.10
N GLU A 132 -12.87 -12.77 -20.24
CA GLU A 132 -11.99 -12.59 -21.40
C GLU A 132 -10.71 -11.81 -21.02
N ALA A 133 -9.78 -11.68 -21.96
CA ALA A 133 -8.61 -10.84 -21.74
C ALA A 133 -9.04 -9.37 -21.53
N PRO A 134 -8.49 -8.64 -20.53
CA PRO A 134 -8.82 -7.24 -20.33
C PRO A 134 -8.48 -6.44 -21.59
N VAL A 135 -9.51 -5.91 -22.24
CA VAL A 135 -9.37 -5.02 -23.40
C VAL A 135 -8.91 -3.67 -22.89
N TYR A 136 -7.66 -3.34 -23.17
CA TYR A 136 -7.07 -2.05 -22.80
C TYR A 136 -7.34 -1.01 -23.90
N PRO A 137 -7.91 0.16 -23.59
CA PRO A 137 -8.06 1.26 -24.55
C PRO A 137 -6.73 1.65 -25.22
N ASP A 138 -6.81 2.10 -26.48
CA ASP A 138 -5.66 2.65 -27.19
C ASP A 138 -5.26 4.05 -26.67
N ASP A 139 -6.21 4.83 -26.16
CA ASP A 139 -5.88 6.04 -25.41
C ASP A 139 -5.30 5.67 -24.03
N VAL A 140 -4.06 6.11 -23.79
CA VAL A 140 -3.32 5.75 -22.58
C VAL A 140 -3.87 6.40 -21.31
N ARG A 141 -4.54 7.57 -21.41
CA ARG A 141 -5.14 8.25 -20.25
C ARG A 141 -6.41 7.52 -19.82
N GLN A 142 -7.26 7.14 -20.77
CA GLN A 142 -8.43 6.30 -20.55
C GLN A 142 -8.02 4.92 -20.00
N CYS A 143 -7.01 4.28 -20.60
CA CYS A 143 -6.50 2.98 -20.12
C CYS A 143 -6.00 3.04 -18.67
N ILE A 144 -5.28 4.11 -18.28
CA ILE A 144 -4.90 4.32 -16.87
C ILE A 144 -6.13 4.54 -15.99
N LYS A 145 -7.08 5.38 -16.42
CA LYS A 145 -8.29 5.72 -15.67
C LYS A 145 -9.19 4.51 -15.42
N GLU A 146 -9.33 3.62 -16.38
CA GLU A 146 -10.08 2.36 -16.23
C GLU A 146 -9.31 1.32 -15.40
N THR A 147 -7.98 1.24 -15.55
CA THR A 147 -7.15 0.26 -14.82
C THR A 147 -6.94 0.61 -13.33
N PHE A 148 -6.92 1.91 -12.99
CA PHE A 148 -6.65 2.40 -11.63
C PHE A 148 -7.80 3.19 -10.99
N LEU A 149 -8.93 3.37 -11.69
CA LEU A 149 -10.14 4.08 -11.25
C LEU A 149 -9.93 5.57 -10.88
N VAL A 150 -8.81 6.17 -11.28
CA VAL A 150 -8.45 7.58 -11.01
C VAL A 150 -7.77 8.24 -12.20
N GLU A 151 -7.95 9.55 -12.37
CA GLU A 151 -7.34 10.32 -13.45
C GLU A 151 -5.99 10.90 -13.02
N MET A 152 -4.91 10.61 -13.76
CA MET A 152 -3.56 11.11 -13.41
C MET A 152 -3.38 12.59 -13.80
N PRO A 153 -2.70 13.40 -12.97
CA PRO A 153 -2.42 14.80 -13.26
C PRO A 153 -1.40 14.97 -14.40
N GLU A 154 -1.27 16.19 -14.94
CA GLU A 154 -0.46 16.44 -16.13
C GLU A 154 1.05 16.25 -15.90
N ASP A 155 1.54 16.53 -14.69
CA ASP A 155 2.95 16.37 -14.32
C ASP A 155 3.41 14.91 -14.36
N PHE A 156 2.51 13.94 -14.14
CA PHE A 156 2.78 12.52 -14.33
C PHE A 156 3.19 12.19 -15.78
N TYR A 157 2.46 12.71 -16.78
CA TYR A 157 2.76 12.49 -18.20
C TYR A 157 4.01 13.27 -18.62
N GLN A 158 4.14 14.52 -18.19
CA GLN A 158 5.34 15.33 -18.45
C GLN A 158 6.62 14.67 -17.86
N PHE A 159 6.50 13.99 -16.72
CA PHE A 159 7.61 13.27 -16.10
C PHE A 159 7.97 11.97 -16.83
N TRP A 160 6.99 11.32 -17.46
CA TRP A 160 7.26 10.21 -18.39
C TRP A 160 8.08 10.70 -19.59
N ASP A 161 7.69 11.81 -20.23
CA ASP A 161 8.39 12.39 -21.37
C ASP A 161 9.82 12.84 -20.99
N PHE A 162 9.99 13.45 -19.82
CA PHE A 162 11.31 13.72 -19.24
C PHE A 162 12.15 12.44 -19.08
N CYS A 163 11.56 11.37 -18.55
CA CYS A 163 12.24 10.09 -18.39
C CYS A 163 12.55 9.38 -19.72
N GLN A 164 11.72 9.55 -20.76
CA GLN A 164 12.04 9.14 -22.14
C GLN A 164 13.23 9.92 -22.70
N GLY A 165 13.32 11.22 -22.39
CA GLY A 165 14.49 12.05 -22.71
C GLY A 165 15.78 11.54 -22.05
N CYS A 166 15.69 11.04 -20.81
CA CYS A 166 16.83 10.46 -20.08
C CYS A 166 17.19 9.03 -20.53
N ASN A 167 16.22 8.15 -20.78
CA ASN A 167 16.45 6.79 -21.29
C ASN A 167 15.35 6.37 -22.27
N LYS A 168 15.64 6.47 -23.57
CA LYS A 168 14.70 6.13 -24.65
C LYS A 168 14.34 4.64 -24.73
N LEU A 169 15.22 3.75 -24.26
CA LEU A 169 15.02 2.30 -24.36
C LEU A 169 14.24 1.72 -23.17
N ASP A 170 14.46 2.28 -21.98
CA ASP A 170 13.70 1.95 -20.78
C ASP A 170 13.50 3.20 -19.89
N PRO A 171 12.45 4.00 -20.17
CA PRO A 171 12.14 5.17 -19.37
C PRO A 171 11.79 4.79 -17.92
N SER A 172 11.34 3.55 -17.66
CA SER A 172 11.02 3.10 -16.29
C SER A 172 12.25 2.99 -15.40
N SER A 173 13.46 2.79 -15.94
CA SER A 173 14.72 2.78 -15.18
C SER A 173 15.57 4.04 -15.28
N ALA A 174 15.07 5.12 -15.89
CA ALA A 174 15.81 6.37 -16.11
C ALA A 174 16.49 6.96 -14.85
N LEU A 175 15.87 6.79 -13.67
CA LEU A 175 16.38 7.28 -12.37
C LEU A 175 17.20 6.24 -11.59
N ARG A 176 17.35 5.02 -12.11
CA ARG A 176 17.84 3.86 -11.34
C ARG A 176 19.32 3.98 -10.98
N LYS A 177 20.14 4.42 -11.93
CA LYS A 177 21.61 4.57 -11.75
C LYS A 177 21.98 5.72 -10.82
N SER A 178 21.19 6.79 -10.82
CA SER A 178 21.46 8.05 -10.10
C SER A 178 20.83 8.08 -8.71
N LEU A 179 19.53 7.78 -8.61
CA LEU A 179 18.74 7.89 -7.38
C LEU A 179 18.52 6.54 -6.68
N GLY A 180 18.60 5.43 -7.42
CA GLY A 180 18.15 4.11 -6.95
C GLY A 180 16.63 3.90 -7.09
N LEU A 181 15.95 4.76 -7.85
CA LEU A 181 14.51 4.71 -8.07
C LEU A 181 14.16 4.19 -9.47
N ARG A 182 13.06 3.46 -9.59
CA ARG A 182 12.38 3.15 -10.85
C ARG A 182 10.95 3.69 -10.84
N LEU A 183 10.39 3.92 -12.02
CA LEU A 183 8.98 4.25 -12.19
C LEU A 183 8.14 2.97 -12.06
N GLY A 184 6.93 3.09 -11.53
CA GLY A 184 6.02 1.98 -11.24
C GLY A 184 4.55 2.36 -11.28
N GLY A 185 3.69 1.43 -10.87
CA GLY A 185 2.24 1.66 -10.77
C GLY A 185 1.63 2.04 -12.13
N PRO A 186 0.94 3.18 -12.25
CA PRO A 186 0.45 3.71 -13.54
C PRO A 186 1.50 3.83 -14.66
N PHE A 187 2.80 3.99 -14.37
CA PHE A 187 3.84 3.97 -15.41
C PHE A 187 4.03 2.59 -16.06
N ASP A 188 3.49 1.52 -15.47
CA ASP A 188 3.43 0.18 -16.08
C ASP A 188 2.40 0.11 -17.23
N ILE A 189 1.50 1.11 -17.31
CA ILE A 189 0.64 1.32 -18.48
C ILE A 189 1.44 1.97 -19.62
N LEU A 190 2.06 3.13 -19.36
CA LEU A 190 2.89 3.87 -20.33
C LEU A 190 4.07 3.06 -20.89
N SER A 191 4.68 2.18 -20.09
CA SER A 191 5.73 1.25 -20.55
C SER A 191 5.21 -0.02 -21.24
N GLY A 192 3.90 -0.15 -21.46
CA GLY A 192 3.29 -1.31 -22.14
C GLY A 192 3.36 -2.63 -21.36
N ARG A 193 3.86 -2.62 -20.11
CA ARG A 193 4.10 -3.85 -19.33
C ARG A 193 2.80 -4.56 -18.94
N HIS A 194 1.71 -3.82 -18.73
CA HIS A 194 0.35 -4.35 -18.57
C HIS A 194 -0.09 -5.30 -19.70
N LYS A 195 0.29 -5.06 -20.97
CA LYS A 195 -0.08 -5.92 -22.11
C LYS A 195 0.62 -7.29 -22.10
N LYS A 196 1.55 -7.53 -21.17
CA LYS A 196 2.29 -8.79 -20.97
C LYS A 196 1.80 -9.59 -19.75
N VAL A 197 0.77 -9.09 -19.05
CA VAL A 197 0.25 -9.68 -17.82
C VAL A 197 -0.66 -10.87 -18.13
N LEU A 198 -0.30 -12.03 -17.59
CA LEU A 198 -1.03 -13.29 -17.78
C LEU A 198 -2.01 -13.57 -16.62
N LYS A 199 -2.95 -14.50 -16.85
CA LYS A 199 -3.78 -15.09 -15.79
C LYS A 199 -2.91 -15.80 -14.75
N ASN A 200 -3.30 -15.74 -13.48
CA ASN A 200 -2.64 -16.43 -12.38
C ASN A 200 -2.95 -17.95 -12.39
N LYS A 201 -2.35 -18.72 -11.47
CA LYS A 201 -2.57 -20.18 -11.36
C LYS A 201 -4.02 -20.60 -11.08
N ARG A 202 -4.90 -19.66 -10.70
CA ARG A 202 -6.36 -19.85 -10.47
C ARG A 202 -7.19 -19.23 -11.60
N GLY A 203 -6.61 -18.92 -12.75
CA GLY A 203 -7.31 -18.35 -13.92
C GLY A 203 -7.67 -16.86 -13.83
N LYS A 204 -7.42 -16.17 -12.70
CA LYS A 204 -7.77 -14.75 -12.55
C LYS A 204 -6.65 -13.82 -13.04
N TYR A 205 -6.99 -12.72 -13.70
CA TYR A 205 -6.06 -11.61 -13.92
C TYR A 205 -5.73 -10.91 -12.58
N PRO A 206 -4.57 -10.26 -12.43
CA PRO A 206 -4.22 -9.56 -11.20
C PRO A 206 -4.97 -8.22 -11.06
N ASN A 207 -5.39 -7.90 -9.83
CA ASN A 207 -6.05 -6.64 -9.53
C ASN A 207 -5.02 -5.48 -9.48
N PHE A 208 -5.06 -4.58 -10.47
CA PHE A 208 -4.14 -3.45 -10.57
C PHE A 208 -4.26 -2.42 -9.43
N LEU A 209 -5.36 -2.38 -8.67
CA LEU A 209 -5.50 -1.52 -7.48
C LEU A 209 -4.57 -1.95 -6.32
N LEU A 210 -4.01 -3.17 -6.40
CA LEU A 210 -2.97 -3.66 -5.51
C LEU A 210 -1.55 -3.51 -6.10
N HIS A 211 -1.43 -3.04 -7.36
CA HIS A 211 -0.15 -3.01 -8.06
C HIS A 211 0.82 -1.99 -7.46
N HIS A 212 1.91 -2.51 -6.88
CA HIS A 212 2.84 -1.74 -6.07
C HIS A 212 2.20 -0.99 -4.87
N ARG A 213 1.04 -1.45 -4.38
CA ARG A 213 0.49 -1.04 -3.08
C ARG A 213 1.27 -1.76 -1.97
N PHE A 214 2.03 -1.02 -1.17
CA PHE A 214 2.76 -1.55 -0.03
C PHE A 214 1.85 -1.68 1.21
N TYR A 215 2.33 -2.37 2.24
CA TYR A 215 1.54 -2.78 3.41
C TYR A 215 0.89 -1.62 4.19
N TYR A 216 1.48 -0.43 4.14
CA TYR A 216 1.01 0.76 4.86
C TYR A 216 0.50 1.86 3.92
N ASP A 217 0.15 1.51 2.68
CA ASP A 217 -0.35 2.45 1.67
C ASP A 217 -1.90 2.51 1.77
N PRO A 218 -2.48 3.56 2.37
CA PRO A 218 -3.93 3.70 2.47
C PRO A 218 -4.55 3.90 1.07
N PRO A 219 -5.86 3.67 0.87
CA PRO A 219 -6.52 3.77 -0.44
C PRO A 219 -6.15 5.03 -1.25
N GLU A 220 -6.09 6.16 -0.56
CA GLU A 220 -5.71 7.52 -0.98
C GLU A 220 -4.32 7.62 -1.63
N PHE A 221 -3.41 6.70 -1.28
CA PHE A 221 -2.01 6.70 -1.69
C PHE A 221 -1.77 5.76 -2.89
N GLN A 222 -1.27 6.31 -3.99
CA GLN A 222 -1.04 5.63 -5.26
C GLN A 222 0.45 5.72 -5.66
N THR A 223 1.19 4.63 -5.42
CA THR A 223 2.64 4.53 -5.70
C THR A 223 2.97 4.70 -7.18
N VAL A 224 3.96 5.55 -7.47
CA VAL A 224 4.49 5.84 -8.84
C VAL A 224 6.01 5.74 -8.96
N LEU A 225 6.77 5.85 -7.87
CA LEU A 225 8.23 5.70 -7.86
C LEU A 225 8.66 4.75 -6.73
N ILE A 226 9.62 3.87 -6.98
CA ILE A 226 9.96 2.75 -6.10
C ILE A 226 11.48 2.58 -6.01
N ALA A 227 12.02 2.39 -4.81
CA ALA A 227 13.40 1.97 -4.60
C ALA A 227 13.55 0.44 -4.71
N ASP A 228 14.58 -0.01 -5.40
CA ASP A 228 14.89 -1.45 -5.58
C ASP A 228 15.65 -2.08 -4.39
N ASP A 229 15.58 -1.48 -3.20
CA ASP A 229 16.31 -1.90 -2.00
C ASP A 229 15.39 -2.35 -0.84
N ASP A 230 15.98 -2.72 0.29
CA ASP A 230 15.23 -3.24 1.45
C ASP A 230 14.58 -2.18 2.34
N SER A 231 14.83 -0.89 2.13
CA SER A 231 14.02 0.16 2.75
C SER A 231 12.56 0.12 2.30
N LYS A 232 12.30 -0.47 1.12
CA LYS A 232 11.00 -0.43 0.42
C LYS A 232 10.49 0.99 0.23
N PHE A 233 11.39 1.98 0.25
CA PHE A 233 11.08 3.38 0.01
C PHE A 233 10.38 3.55 -1.33
N HIS A 234 9.30 4.31 -1.34
CA HIS A 234 8.54 4.62 -2.53
C HIS A 234 7.87 5.99 -2.39
N ILE A 235 7.46 6.58 -3.52
CA ILE A 235 6.71 7.84 -3.58
C ILE A 235 5.42 7.58 -4.35
N GLY A 236 4.32 8.07 -3.80
CA GLY A 236 2.99 8.01 -4.39
C GLY A 236 2.30 9.37 -4.41
N TYR A 237 1.30 9.50 -5.29
CA TYR A 237 0.32 10.58 -5.23
C TYR A 237 -0.66 10.31 -4.09
N PHE A 238 -1.08 11.35 -3.38
CA PHE A 238 -2.12 11.29 -2.34
C PHE A 238 -3.37 12.05 -2.79
N ARG A 239 -4.55 11.42 -2.70
CA ARG A 239 -5.86 12.03 -3.03
C ARG A 239 -6.77 12.02 -1.81
N ASP A 240 -7.36 13.16 -1.49
CA ASP A 240 -8.43 13.24 -0.46
C ASP A 240 -9.76 12.67 -0.98
N ASP A 241 -9.99 12.70 -2.30
CA ASP A 241 -11.15 12.13 -2.99
C ASP A 241 -10.68 11.50 -4.32
N PRO A 242 -11.14 10.29 -4.71
CA PRO A 242 -10.69 9.63 -5.95
C PRO A 242 -11.12 10.34 -7.24
N SER A 243 -12.14 11.20 -7.17
CA SER A 243 -12.59 12.05 -8.28
C SER A 243 -11.83 13.38 -8.39
N GLU A 244 -11.12 13.80 -7.34
CA GLU A 244 -10.23 14.97 -7.37
C GLU A 244 -8.80 14.61 -7.84
N MET A 245 -8.05 15.63 -8.25
CA MET A 245 -6.62 15.52 -8.53
C MET A 245 -5.80 15.38 -7.23
N PRO A 246 -4.59 14.80 -7.27
CA PRO A 246 -3.77 14.63 -6.09
C PRO A 246 -3.45 15.95 -5.37
N VAL A 247 -3.51 15.94 -4.04
CA VAL A 247 -3.24 17.12 -3.20
C VAL A 247 -1.74 17.30 -2.91
N PHE A 248 -0.96 16.22 -3.02
CA PHE A 248 0.51 16.20 -3.01
C PHE A 248 1.05 14.84 -3.45
N LEU A 249 2.37 14.75 -3.63
CA LEU A 249 3.09 13.48 -3.52
C LEU A 249 3.77 13.34 -2.15
N ALA A 250 3.84 12.11 -1.68
CA ALA A 250 4.44 11.75 -0.40
C ALA A 250 5.19 10.42 -0.49
N SER A 251 6.06 10.16 0.49
CA SER A 251 6.82 8.93 0.59
C SER A 251 6.50 8.13 1.85
N ASN A 252 6.52 6.80 1.75
CA ASN A 252 6.67 5.90 2.88
C ASN A 252 7.93 5.02 2.66
N SER A 253 8.48 4.48 3.75
CA SER A 253 9.62 3.56 3.79
C SER A 253 9.33 2.49 4.86
N PRO A 254 8.58 1.42 4.51
CA PRO A 254 8.12 0.40 5.46
C PRO A 254 9.11 -0.75 5.70
N GLY A 255 10.35 -0.64 5.18
CA GLY A 255 11.41 -1.65 5.32
C GLY A 255 11.76 -2.03 6.77
N PRO A 256 12.49 -3.14 6.98
CA PRO A 256 12.64 -3.76 8.30
C PRO A 256 13.29 -2.82 9.33
N THR A 257 14.25 -2.00 8.89
CA THR A 257 15.02 -1.02 9.68
C THR A 257 14.27 0.30 9.98
N SER A 258 13.10 0.53 9.39
CA SER A 258 12.37 1.78 9.57
C SER A 258 11.65 1.82 10.92
N SER A 259 11.87 2.88 11.69
CA SER A 259 11.12 3.21 12.91
C SER A 259 9.78 3.91 12.63
N SER A 260 9.42 4.10 11.36
CA SER A 260 8.32 4.97 10.92
C SER A 260 7.46 4.35 9.82
N LYS A 261 7.33 3.01 9.81
CA LYS A 261 6.74 2.21 8.71
C LYS A 261 5.32 2.61 8.29
N GLY A 262 4.54 3.18 9.19
CA GLY A 262 3.19 3.69 8.92
C GLY A 262 3.13 5.16 8.49
N LYS A 263 4.24 5.91 8.53
CA LYS A 263 4.24 7.37 8.32
C LYS A 263 4.43 7.74 6.85
N ILE A 264 3.65 8.72 6.41
CA ILE A 264 3.65 9.25 5.05
C ILE A 264 4.16 10.70 5.11
N PHE A 265 5.30 10.96 4.46
CA PHE A 265 5.97 12.26 4.50
C PHE A 265 5.75 13.03 3.20
N GLN A 266 5.32 14.29 3.27
CA GLN A 266 5.11 15.14 2.07
C GLN A 266 6.43 15.55 1.38
N TYR A 267 6.42 15.54 0.04
CA TYR A 267 7.59 15.78 -0.83
C TYR A 267 7.39 16.88 -1.90
N GLY A 268 6.16 17.35 -2.13
CA GLY A 268 5.82 18.43 -3.07
C GLY A 268 4.42 18.23 -3.65
N ASP A 269 3.90 19.21 -4.40
CA ASP A 269 2.58 19.10 -5.06
C ASP A 269 2.62 18.53 -6.49
N ASN A 270 3.82 18.21 -6.99
CA ASN A 270 4.06 17.60 -8.30
C ASN A 270 5.29 16.68 -8.27
N ILE A 271 5.40 15.75 -9.21
CA ILE A 271 6.42 14.69 -9.21
C ILE A 271 7.84 15.23 -9.44
N PHE A 272 8.00 16.33 -10.18
CA PHE A 272 9.30 17.00 -10.34
C PHE A 272 9.78 17.55 -8.98
N ALA A 273 8.91 18.21 -8.20
CA ALA A 273 9.21 18.64 -6.83
C ALA A 273 9.55 17.47 -5.91
N ALA A 274 8.86 16.34 -6.04
CA ALA A 274 9.11 15.16 -5.22
C ALA A 274 10.47 14.51 -5.51
N VAL A 275 10.83 14.34 -6.79
CA VAL A 275 12.13 13.77 -7.17
C VAL A 275 13.28 14.76 -6.89
N HIS A 276 13.06 16.07 -7.07
CA HIS A 276 14.01 17.11 -6.65
C HIS A 276 14.26 17.08 -5.15
N THR A 277 13.20 17.04 -4.33
CA THR A 277 13.29 16.94 -2.87
C THR A 277 14.05 15.67 -2.45
N TYR A 278 13.74 14.52 -3.05
CA TYR A 278 14.44 13.26 -2.77
C TYR A 278 15.93 13.34 -3.09
N ALA A 279 16.28 13.79 -4.30
CA ALA A 279 17.66 13.91 -4.73
C ALA A 279 18.43 14.92 -3.86
N THR A 280 17.84 16.08 -3.57
CA THR A 280 18.42 17.16 -2.75
C THR A 280 18.60 16.76 -1.28
N LEU A 281 17.80 15.83 -0.75
CA LEU A 281 18.03 15.23 0.56
C LEU A 281 19.15 14.16 0.51
N LYS A 282 19.09 13.24 -0.45
CA LYS A 282 20.00 12.07 -0.53
C LYS A 282 21.44 12.46 -0.92
N VAL A 283 21.61 13.44 -1.81
CA VAL A 283 22.93 13.92 -2.28
C VAL A 283 23.85 14.46 -1.16
N LYS A 284 23.28 14.83 -0.01
CA LYS A 284 24.02 15.35 1.15
C LYS A 284 24.84 14.29 1.88
N SER A 285 24.43 13.01 1.80
CA SER A 285 25.14 11.87 2.41
C SER A 285 25.98 11.07 1.40
N GLU A 286 25.77 11.28 0.10
CA GLU A 286 26.41 10.52 -0.97
C GLU A 286 27.78 11.09 -1.36
N LYS A 287 28.64 10.26 -1.97
CA LYS A 287 30.03 10.61 -2.33
C LYS A 287 30.39 10.08 -3.73
N GLY A 288 31.55 10.52 -4.24
CA GLY A 288 32.09 10.05 -5.52
C GLY A 288 31.16 10.31 -6.71
N ASP A 289 31.21 9.45 -7.72
CA ASP A 289 30.45 9.63 -8.96
C ASP A 289 28.93 9.51 -8.79
N LYS A 290 28.47 8.79 -7.76
CA LYS A 290 27.05 8.72 -7.42
C LYS A 290 26.51 10.09 -6.98
N LYS A 291 27.30 10.88 -6.23
CA LYS A 291 26.98 12.28 -5.90
C LYS A 291 26.85 13.13 -7.17
N LYS A 292 27.83 13.03 -8.09
CA LYS A 292 27.81 13.75 -9.38
C LYS A 292 26.57 13.42 -10.23
N LEU A 293 26.18 12.14 -10.27
CA LEU A 293 24.98 11.67 -10.97
C LEU A 293 23.69 12.23 -10.34
N MET A 294 23.61 12.38 -9.02
CA MET A 294 22.49 13.05 -8.37
C MET A 294 22.46 14.55 -8.69
N GLU A 295 23.61 15.23 -8.66
CA GLU A 295 23.73 16.66 -9.00
C GLU A 295 23.30 16.94 -10.45
N GLN A 296 23.68 16.08 -11.40
CA GLN A 296 23.26 16.14 -12.80
C GLN A 296 21.74 15.94 -12.97
N VAL A 297 21.12 15.06 -12.18
CA VAL A 297 19.66 14.85 -12.18
C VAL A 297 18.93 16.04 -11.57
N ILE A 298 19.40 16.59 -10.45
CA ILE A 298 18.86 17.81 -9.83
C ILE A 298 18.83 18.96 -10.85
N GLN A 299 19.96 19.25 -11.48
CA GLN A 299 20.08 20.29 -12.51
C GLN A 299 19.24 20.02 -13.77
N SER A 300 18.85 18.77 -14.03
CA SER A 300 17.99 18.41 -15.16
C SER A 300 16.52 18.61 -14.82
N ILE A 301 16.11 18.22 -13.60
CA ILE A 301 14.78 18.48 -13.06
C ILE A 301 14.53 19.99 -12.92
N GLU A 302 15.51 20.76 -12.44
CA GLU A 302 15.41 22.22 -12.32
C GLU A 302 15.19 22.93 -13.67
N ARG A 303 15.87 22.46 -14.73
CA ARG A 303 15.68 23.00 -16.09
C ARG A 303 14.31 22.63 -16.66
N GLU A 304 13.88 21.38 -16.51
CA GLU A 304 12.60 20.93 -17.07
C GLU A 304 11.41 21.51 -16.29
N ALA A 305 11.46 21.53 -14.96
CA ALA A 305 10.43 22.18 -14.14
C ALA A 305 10.32 23.68 -14.45
N LYS A 306 11.43 24.39 -14.69
CA LYS A 306 11.40 25.79 -15.12
C LYS A 306 10.74 25.98 -16.49
N LYS A 307 10.98 25.06 -17.44
CA LYS A 307 10.33 25.05 -18.77
C LYS A 307 8.82 24.77 -18.67
N LEU A 308 8.44 23.83 -17.80
CA LEU A 308 7.04 23.44 -17.54
C LEU A 308 6.31 24.36 -16.56
N GLN A 309 7.00 25.37 -16.00
CA GLN A 309 6.51 26.31 -14.98
C GLN A 309 6.03 25.65 -13.68
N LEU A 310 6.58 24.47 -13.36
CA LEU A 310 6.28 23.72 -12.13
C LEU A 310 7.05 24.25 -10.92
N SER A 311 6.40 24.26 -9.76
CA SER A 311 7.05 24.56 -8.49
C SER A 311 7.98 23.42 -8.07
N LEU A 312 9.11 23.74 -7.43
CA LEU A 312 9.97 22.77 -6.73
C LEU A 312 9.95 22.98 -5.20
N GLU A 313 8.99 23.77 -4.68
CA GLU A 313 8.76 23.89 -3.24
C GLU A 313 8.28 22.55 -2.64
N ARG A 314 8.98 22.04 -1.62
CA ARG A 314 8.56 20.83 -0.88
C ARG A 314 7.19 20.96 -0.21
N VAL A 315 6.78 22.18 0.18
CA VAL A 315 5.50 22.45 0.87
C VAL A 315 4.88 23.73 0.31
N THR A 316 3.99 23.58 -0.66
CA THR A 316 3.47 24.69 -1.47
C THR A 316 2.27 25.40 -0.83
N LYS A 317 1.74 26.42 -1.51
CA LYS A 317 0.55 27.18 -1.05
C LYS A 317 -0.75 26.35 -1.10
N SER A 318 -0.89 25.42 -2.04
CA SER A 318 -2.02 24.49 -2.13
C SER A 318 -2.00 23.51 -0.97
N MET A 319 -0.84 22.88 -0.70
CA MET A 319 -0.63 22.00 0.45
C MET A 319 -0.96 22.71 1.77
N LYS A 320 -0.46 23.94 1.99
CA LYS A 320 -0.79 24.77 3.16
C LYS A 320 -2.26 25.20 3.25
N LYS A 321 -3.00 25.18 2.14
CA LYS A 321 -4.46 25.44 2.11
C LYS A 321 -5.24 24.17 2.45
N ARG A 322 -4.80 23.00 1.98
CA ARG A 322 -5.35 21.68 2.31
C ARG A 322 -5.11 21.33 3.78
N GLU A 323 -3.95 21.64 4.33
CA GLU A 323 -3.63 21.43 5.75
C GLU A 323 -4.65 22.08 6.70
N LYS A 324 -5.13 23.28 6.35
CA LYS A 324 -6.19 23.98 7.11
C LYS A 324 -7.57 23.33 7.05
N LYS A 325 -7.76 22.31 6.20
CA LYS A 325 -8.97 21.48 6.13
C LYS A 325 -8.82 20.13 6.87
N VAL A 326 -7.62 19.75 7.32
CA VAL A 326 -7.36 18.43 7.90
C VAL A 326 -8.11 18.29 9.23
N ASN A 327 -9.00 17.31 9.30
CA ASN A 327 -9.80 17.04 10.49
C ASN A 327 -9.03 16.20 11.53
N CYS A 328 -8.17 15.31 11.06
CA CYS A 328 -7.33 14.43 11.87
C CYS A 328 -6.01 14.14 11.14
N PRO A 329 -4.83 14.23 11.79
CA PRO A 329 -3.56 13.81 11.16
C PRO A 329 -3.51 12.30 10.89
N THR A 330 -4.30 11.49 11.62
CA THR A 330 -4.24 10.02 11.69
C THR A 330 -2.89 9.48 12.20
N PHE A 331 -2.71 8.15 12.19
CA PHE A 331 -1.41 7.53 12.49
C PHE A 331 -0.39 7.63 11.35
N HIS A 332 -0.84 7.83 10.11
CA HIS A 332 0.07 8.00 8.97
C HIS A 332 0.53 9.45 8.75
N GLU A 333 0.06 10.39 9.58
CA GLU A 333 0.41 11.82 9.63
C GLU A 333 0.16 12.63 8.34
N ALA A 334 -0.20 12.00 7.21
CA ALA A 334 -0.61 12.69 5.99
C ALA A 334 -1.94 13.47 6.12
N GLY A 335 -2.74 13.21 7.17
CA GLY A 335 -4.02 13.87 7.40
C GLY A 335 -5.19 13.34 6.57
N MET A 336 -6.37 13.34 7.18
CA MET A 336 -7.67 13.04 6.58
C MET A 336 -8.49 14.33 6.45
N VAL A 337 -9.13 14.53 5.29
CA VAL A 337 -10.02 15.66 5.00
C VAL A 337 -11.42 15.12 4.69
N VAL A 338 -12.44 15.60 5.40
CA VAL A 338 -13.86 15.31 5.13
C VAL A 338 -14.67 16.61 5.15
N PRO A 339 -15.79 16.70 4.41
CA PRO A 339 -16.72 17.82 4.52
C PRO A 339 -17.22 17.99 5.96
N VAL A 340 -17.30 19.25 6.42
CA VAL A 340 -17.96 19.64 7.67
C VAL A 340 -18.86 20.83 7.35
N ASP A 341 -20.13 20.74 7.74
CA ASP A 341 -21.12 21.80 7.47
C ASP A 341 -21.06 22.93 8.52
N ALA A 342 -21.92 23.94 8.36
CA ALA A 342 -22.02 25.07 9.28
C ALA A 342 -22.60 24.73 10.68
N ASN A 343 -22.91 23.46 10.95
CA ASN A 343 -23.47 22.93 12.19
C ASN A 343 -22.52 21.90 12.86
N ASP A 344 -21.25 21.87 12.44
CA ASP A 344 -20.22 20.88 12.81
C ASP A 344 -20.58 19.42 12.46
N VAL A 345 -21.45 19.21 11.46
CA VAL A 345 -21.82 17.87 10.98
C VAL A 345 -20.83 17.43 9.90
N GLY A 346 -20.09 16.37 10.19
CA GLY A 346 -19.22 15.68 9.24
C GLY A 346 -18.11 14.88 9.93
N TYR A 347 -17.39 15.53 10.84
CA TYR A 347 -16.30 14.93 11.62
C TYR A 347 -16.61 14.91 13.13
N ARG A 348 -15.98 13.98 13.84
CA ARG A 348 -15.88 14.00 15.31
C ARG A 348 -14.53 13.44 15.73
N PRO A 349 -13.78 14.10 16.63
CA PRO A 349 -12.54 13.53 17.14
C PRO A 349 -12.79 12.25 17.93
N VAL A 350 -11.84 11.31 17.86
CA VAL A 350 -11.80 10.15 18.76
C VAL A 350 -11.55 10.65 20.18
N PRO A 351 -12.29 10.18 21.21
CA PRO A 351 -12.08 10.64 22.60
C PRO A 351 -10.69 10.30 23.17
N GLU A 352 -10.06 9.27 22.61
CA GLU A 352 -8.76 8.77 23.01
C GLU A 352 -7.59 9.42 22.27
N SER A 353 -6.51 9.71 22.99
CA SER A 353 -5.29 10.25 22.38
C SER A 353 -4.60 9.21 21.49
N PRO A 354 -3.95 9.61 20.36
CA PRO A 354 -3.23 8.69 19.49
C PRO A 354 -2.25 7.76 20.23
N ARG A 355 -1.58 8.27 21.28
CA ARG A 355 -0.66 7.49 22.13
C ARG A 355 -1.37 6.38 22.92
N ARG A 356 -2.58 6.63 23.45
CA ARG A 356 -3.35 5.64 24.23
C ARG A 356 -3.96 4.56 23.33
N ILE A 357 -4.40 4.94 22.12
CA ILE A 357 -4.85 4.01 21.09
C ILE A 357 -3.68 3.11 20.65
N ALA A 358 -2.52 3.69 20.32
CA ALA A 358 -1.34 2.93 19.85
C ALA A 358 -0.71 2.01 20.91
N VAL A 359 -0.94 2.26 22.20
CA VAL A 359 -0.51 1.40 23.32
C VAL A 359 -1.56 0.34 23.68
N GLY A 360 -2.77 0.41 23.11
CA GLY A 360 -3.82 -0.60 23.31
C GLY A 360 -4.28 -0.70 24.77
N THR A 361 -4.63 0.43 25.38
CA THR A 361 -4.95 0.45 26.82
C THR A 361 -6.25 -0.31 27.11
N LEU A 362 -6.12 -1.53 27.64
CA LEU A 362 -7.18 -2.28 28.33
C LEU A 362 -7.65 -1.50 29.56
N LEU A 363 -8.58 -0.57 29.38
CA LEU A 363 -9.38 -0.03 30.47
C LEU A 363 -10.64 -0.87 30.63
N HIS A 364 -10.54 -1.91 31.46
CA HIS A 364 -11.67 -2.19 32.33
C HIS A 364 -11.90 -0.94 33.19
N ALA A 365 -13.10 -0.39 33.15
CA ALA A 365 -13.52 0.57 34.15
C ALA A 365 -13.67 -0.19 35.48
N SER A 366 -12.88 0.20 36.47
CA SER A 366 -13.21 -0.06 37.87
C SER A 366 -14.20 1.03 38.30
N ASP A 367 -15.49 0.73 38.15
CA ASP A 367 -16.53 1.27 39.01
C ASP A 367 -16.49 0.56 40.39
#